data_AF-A0A392MMI9-F1
#
_entry.id   AF-A0A392MMI9-F1
#
_cell.length_a   1.000
_cell.length_b   1.000
_cell.length_c   1.000
_cell.angle_alpha   90.00
_cell.angle_beta   90.00
_cell.angle_gamma   90.00
#
_symmetry.space_group_name_H-M   'P 1'
#
loop_
_entity.id
_entity.type
_entity.pdbx_description
1 polymer ?
#
loop_
_entity_poly.entity_id
_entity_poly.type
_entity_poly.pdbx_seq_one_letter_code
_entity_poly.pdbx_strand_id
1 'polypeptide(L)'
;MSVSYYWRLSDDMPKPDKVLIVERVIETLGLQAIRDSLVGTVERRGISGGQRKRVNVGLEMVMEPSLLILDEPTTGLDSASSTLLLKALRREAAEGVNICMVLHQP
;
A
#
# COMPACT_ATOMS: atom_id res chain seq x y z
N MET A 1 0.19 -11.76 -4.06
CA MET A 1 0.93 -10.47 -4.08
C MET A 1 2.40 -10.61 -4.50
N SER A 2 2.97 -11.82 -4.59
CA SER A 2 4.43 -12.03 -4.52
C SER A 2 5.31 -11.65 -5.72
N VAL A 3 4.78 -11.22 -6.88
CA VAL A 3 5.63 -11.00 -8.07
C VAL A 3 5.83 -9.52 -8.40
N SER A 4 4.87 -8.65 -8.08
CA SER A 4 4.90 -7.26 -8.56
C SER A 4 5.84 -6.34 -7.79
N TYR A 5 6.16 -6.63 -6.52
CA TYR A 5 7.00 -5.76 -5.69
C TYR A 5 8.50 -6.04 -5.83
N TYR A 6 8.90 -7.28 -6.18
CA TYR A 6 10.32 -7.64 -6.26
C TYR A 6 11.09 -6.80 -7.29
N TRP A 7 10.42 -6.40 -8.36
CA TRP A 7 11.00 -5.58 -9.45
C TRP A 7 11.08 -4.09 -9.11
N ARG A 8 10.49 -3.66 -7.99
CA ARG A 8 10.50 -2.26 -7.53
C ARG A 8 11.65 -1.97 -6.57
N LEU A 9 12.30 -3.01 -6.06
CA LEU A 9 13.45 -2.94 -5.17
C LEU A 9 14.71 -3.32 -5.94
N SER A 10 15.83 -2.67 -5.62
CA SER A 10 17.11 -2.87 -6.30
C SER A 10 17.55 -4.36 -6.34
N ASP A 11 18.15 -4.81 -7.43
CA ASP A 11 18.54 -6.21 -7.63
C ASP A 11 19.69 -6.66 -6.73
N ASP A 12 20.52 -5.73 -6.29
CA ASP A 12 21.64 -5.95 -5.36
C ASP A 12 21.19 -6.06 -3.89
N MET A 13 19.96 -5.67 -3.57
CA MET A 13 19.43 -5.73 -2.21
C MET A 13 19.26 -7.19 -1.74
N PRO A 14 19.82 -7.58 -0.58
CA PRO A 14 19.63 -8.90 -0.01
C PRO A 14 18.14 -9.26 0.17
N LYS A 15 17.80 -10.53 -0.08
CA LYS A 15 16.41 -11.02 0.10
C LYS A 15 15.84 -10.72 1.50
N PRO A 16 16.57 -10.88 2.60
CA PRO A 16 16.05 -10.54 3.94
C PRO A 16 15.61 -9.08 4.04
N ASP A 17 16.36 -8.15 3.45
CA ASP A 17 16.06 -6.72 3.51
C ASP A 17 14.82 -6.40 2.68
N LYS A 18 14.68 -7.00 1.49
CA LYS A 18 13.45 -6.90 0.67
C LYS A 18 12.22 -7.35 1.47
N VAL A 19 12.35 -8.44 2.23
CA VAL A 19 11.25 -8.96 3.07
C VAL A 19 10.92 -7.97 4.19
N LEU A 20 11.92 -7.41 4.88
CA LEU A 20 11.70 -6.43 5.96
C LEU A 20 10.94 -5.19 5.47
N ILE A 21 11.30 -4.66 4.30
CA ILE A 21 10.59 -3.52 3.70
C ILE A 21 9.13 -3.87 3.42
N VAL A 22 8.89 -5.03 2.80
CA VAL A 22 7.53 -5.49 2.47
C VAL A 22 6.69 -5.69 3.75
N GLU A 23 7.26 -6.29 4.79
CA GLU A 23 6.55 -6.49 6.07
C GLU A 23 6.17 -5.16 6.73
N ARG A 24 7.09 -4.17 6.74
CA ARG A 24 6.78 -2.83 7.25
C ARG A 24 5.60 -2.21 6.52
N VAL A 25 5.58 -2.28 5.18
CA VAL A 25 4.50 -1.72 4.36
C VAL A 25 3.17 -2.44 4.60
N ILE A 26 3.19 -3.77 4.72
CA ILE A 26 1.99 -4.56 5.06
C ILE A 26 1.44 -4.14 6.43
N GLU A 27 2.32 -3.92 7.41
CA GLU A 27 1.95 -3.47 8.73
C GLU A 27 1.36 -2.05 8.72
N THR A 28 2.05 -1.10 8.08
CA THR A 28 1.59 0.30 7.99
C THR A 28 0.20 0.39 7.38
N LEU A 29 -0.10 -0.38 6.34
CA LEU A 29 -1.38 -0.33 5.63
C LEU A 29 -2.47 -1.20 6.26
N GLY A 30 -2.16 -1.95 7.33
CA GLY A 30 -3.11 -2.84 7.99
C GLY A 30 -3.56 -4.00 7.10
N LEU A 31 -2.63 -4.61 6.37
CA LEU A 31 -2.87 -5.68 5.39
C LEU A 31 -2.49 -7.08 5.90
N GLN A 32 -2.08 -7.21 7.17
CA GLN A 32 -1.63 -8.48 7.77
C GLN A 32 -2.65 -9.60 7.59
N ALA A 33 -3.94 -9.31 7.83
CA ALA A 33 -5.04 -10.28 7.74
C ALA A 33 -5.26 -10.84 6.33
N ILE A 34 -4.75 -10.16 5.29
CA ILE A 34 -4.89 -10.59 3.89
C ILE A 34 -3.56 -10.91 3.20
N ARG A 35 -2.47 -11.03 3.96
CA ARG A 35 -1.10 -11.27 3.44
C ARG A 35 -1.06 -12.42 2.43
N ASP A 36 -1.68 -13.53 2.79
CA ASP A 36 -1.68 -14.76 1.98
C ASP A 36 -2.94 -14.90 1.10
N SER A 37 -3.78 -13.86 1.08
CA SER A 37 -5.00 -13.85 0.27
C SER A 37 -4.68 -13.57 -1.20
N LEU A 38 -5.45 -14.21 -2.09
CA LEU A 38 -5.45 -13.87 -3.50
C LEU A 38 -6.12 -12.51 -3.71
N VAL A 39 -5.45 -11.60 -4.44
CA VAL A 39 -6.02 -10.29 -4.79
C VAL A 39 -7.31 -10.46 -5.62
N GLY A 40 -7.38 -11.52 -6.42
CA GLY A 40 -8.51 -11.84 -7.30
C GLY A 40 -8.40 -11.17 -8.67
N THR A 41 -9.23 -11.63 -9.59
CA THR A 41 -9.39 -11.10 -10.95
C THR A 41 -10.83 -10.66 -11.16
N VAL A 42 -11.19 -10.20 -12.37
CA VAL A 42 -12.60 -9.91 -12.70
C VAL A 42 -13.46 -11.17 -12.59
N GLU A 43 -12.89 -12.31 -12.96
CA GLU A 43 -13.57 -13.61 -13.02
C GLU A 43 -13.54 -14.37 -11.69
N ARG A 44 -12.53 -14.12 -10.85
CA ARG A 44 -12.35 -14.80 -9.55
C ARG A 44 -12.30 -13.80 -8.40
N ARG A 45 -13.29 -13.89 -7.51
CA ARG A 45 -13.35 -13.06 -6.30
C ARG A 45 -12.07 -13.24 -5.46
N GLY A 46 -11.53 -12.13 -4.97
CA GLY A 46 -10.40 -12.08 -4.05
C GLY A 46 -10.65 -11.07 -2.94
N ILE A 47 -9.64 -10.28 -2.59
CA ILE A 47 -9.73 -9.22 -1.58
C ILE A 47 -10.75 -8.14 -1.95
N SER A 48 -11.24 -7.41 -0.95
CA SER A 48 -12.19 -6.31 -1.13
C SER A 48 -11.60 -5.16 -1.95
N GLY A 49 -12.45 -4.30 -2.50
CA GLY A 49 -12.01 -3.10 -3.24
C GLY A 49 -11.09 -2.21 -2.40
N GLY A 50 -11.41 -2.02 -1.12
CA GLY A 50 -10.59 -1.20 -0.24
C GLY A 50 -9.28 -1.84 0.20
N GLN A 51 -9.25 -3.17 0.34
CA GLN A 51 -7.99 -3.89 0.50
C GLN A 51 -7.13 -3.77 -0.75
N ARG A 52 -7.72 -3.89 -1.95
CA ARG A 52 -7.00 -3.75 -3.22
C ARG A 52 -6.41 -2.36 -3.39
N LYS A 53 -7.15 -1.31 -3.03
CA LYS A 53 -6.64 0.07 -3.13
C LYS A 53 -5.46 0.30 -2.19
N ARG A 54 -5.52 -0.19 -0.95
CA ARG A 54 -4.37 -0.18 -0.03
C ARG A 54 -3.19 -1.00 -0.56
N VAL A 55 -3.42 -2.18 -1.14
CA VAL A 55 -2.35 -2.97 -1.79
C VAL A 55 -1.67 -2.14 -2.89
N ASN A 56 -2.43 -1.43 -3.73
CA ASN A 56 -1.86 -0.57 -4.78
C ASN A 56 -0.99 0.56 -4.20
N VAL A 57 -1.44 1.22 -3.13
CA VAL A 57 -0.62 2.21 -2.41
C VAL A 57 0.66 1.57 -1.86
N GLY A 58 0.54 0.36 -1.29
CA GLY A 58 1.68 -0.40 -0.78
C GLY A 58 2.71 -0.74 -1.85
N LEU A 59 2.27 -1.02 -3.09
CA LEU A 59 3.18 -1.24 -4.20
C LEU A 59 4.05 -0.01 -4.49
N GLU A 60 3.55 1.22 -4.29
CA GLU A 60 4.34 2.44 -4.43
C GLU A 60 5.22 2.69 -3.20
N MET A 61 4.71 2.39 -1.99
CA MET A 61 5.45 2.58 -0.74
C MET A 61 6.66 1.66 -0.56
N VAL A 62 6.65 0.45 -1.14
CA VAL A 62 7.82 -0.47 -1.04
C VAL A 62 9.08 0.08 -1.67
N MET A 63 8.99 1.09 -2.55
CA MET A 63 10.17 1.78 -3.09
C MET A 63 10.84 2.73 -2.09
N GLU A 64 10.25 2.92 -0.91
CA GLU A 64 10.69 3.90 0.10
C GLU A 64 10.86 5.31 -0.49
N PRO A 65 9.84 5.83 -1.20
CA PRO A 65 9.98 7.08 -1.93
C PRO A 65 10.14 8.27 -0.98
N SER A 66 10.95 9.25 -1.36
CA SER A 66 11.03 10.54 -0.65
C SER A 66 9.83 11.46 -0.93
N LEU A 67 9.09 11.20 -2.02
CA LEU A 67 7.87 11.90 -2.41
C LEU A 67 6.85 10.88 -2.95
N LEU A 68 5.66 10.87 -2.36
CA LEU A 68 4.52 10.06 -2.79
C LEU A 68 3.39 10.98 -3.26
N ILE A 69 2.98 10.85 -4.52
CA ILE A 69 1.85 11.59 -5.10
C ILE A 69 0.70 10.61 -5.33
N LEU A 70 -0.48 10.93 -4.78
CA LEU A 70 -1.66 10.07 -4.85
C LEU A 70 -2.84 10.85 -5.41
N ASP A 71 -3.46 10.33 -6.47
CA ASP A 71 -4.70 10.87 -7.00
C ASP A 71 -5.88 10.06 -6.45
N GLU A 72 -6.77 10.74 -5.72
CA GLU A 72 -7.99 10.17 -5.16
C GLU A 72 -7.81 8.83 -4.40
N PRO A 73 -6.89 8.75 -3.41
CA PRO A 73 -6.58 7.49 -2.73
C PRO A 73 -7.77 6.89 -1.96
N THR A 74 -8.75 7.71 -1.59
CA THR A 74 -9.94 7.32 -0.83
C THR A 74 -11.17 7.01 -1.68
N THR A 75 -11.16 7.31 -2.99
CA THR A 75 -12.34 7.09 -3.85
C THR A 75 -12.71 5.60 -3.90
N GLY A 76 -13.98 5.31 -3.66
CA GLY A 76 -14.54 3.94 -3.64
C GLY A 76 -14.30 3.18 -2.34
N LEU A 77 -13.75 3.82 -1.30
CA LEU A 77 -13.64 3.27 0.04
C LEU A 77 -14.83 3.67 0.92
N ASP A 78 -15.21 2.78 1.84
CA ASP A 78 -16.03 3.17 2.98
C ASP A 78 -15.24 4.07 3.95
N SER A 79 -15.97 4.77 4.82
CA SER A 79 -15.37 5.74 5.76
C SER A 79 -14.30 5.12 6.69
N ALA A 80 -14.50 3.88 7.11
CA ALA A 80 -13.57 3.15 7.95
C ALA A 80 -12.26 2.86 7.20
N SER A 81 -12.35 2.34 5.97
CA SER A 81 -11.21 2.03 5.12
C SER A 81 -10.45 3.28 4.69
N SER A 82 -11.15 4.37 4.37
CA SER A 82 -10.55 5.69 4.11
C SER A 82 -9.75 6.17 5.31
N THR A 83 -10.33 6.08 6.52
CA THR A 83 -9.65 6.49 7.75
C THR A 83 -8.37 5.69 8.00
N LEU A 84 -8.40 4.37 7.76
CA LEU A 84 -7.22 3.51 7.90
C LEU A 84 -6.12 3.90 6.91
N LEU A 85 -6.46 4.13 5.65
CA LEU A 85 -5.49 4.56 4.64
C LEU A 85 -4.89 5.94 4.98
N LEU A 86 -5.71 6.91 5.37
CA LEU A 86 -5.23 8.25 5.73
C LEU A 86 -4.34 8.24 6.98
N LYS A 87 -4.63 7.37 7.96
CA LYS A 87 -3.76 7.16 9.13
C LYS A 87 -2.41 6.55 8.74
N ALA A 88 -2.42 5.57 7.85
CA ALA A 88 -1.20 4.95 7.32
C ALA A 88 -0.33 5.98 6.58
N LEU A 89 -0.92 6.77 5.68
CA LEU A 89 -0.21 7.85 4.97
C LEU A 89 0.32 8.91 5.95
N ARG A 90 -0.46 9.29 6.96
CA ARG A 90 0.01 10.21 8.02
C ARG A 90 1.23 9.66 8.77
N ARG A 91 1.28 8.36 9.03
CA ARG A 91 2.44 7.72 9.69
C ARG A 91 3.68 7.81 8.81
N GLU A 92 3.58 7.47 7.53
CA GLU A 92 4.71 7.58 6.58
C GLU A 92 5.19 9.02 6.44
N ALA A 93 4.27 9.99 6.45
CA ALA A 93 4.64 11.40 6.46
C ALA A 93 5.42 11.80 7.72
N ALA A 94 5.07 11.24 8.89
CA ALA A 94 5.81 11.44 10.13
C ALA A 94 7.19 10.76 10.13
N GLU A 95 7.38 9.72 9.32
CA GLU A 95 8.66 9.04 9.10
C GLU A 95 9.54 9.74 8.04
N GLY A 96 9.07 10.85 7.46
CA GLY A 96 9.85 11.74 6.58
C GLY A 96 9.48 11.70 5.10
N VAL A 97 8.47 10.92 4.71
CA VAL A 97 7.98 10.87 3.33
C VAL A 97 7.16 12.13 3.02
N ASN A 98 7.48 12.85 1.95
CA ASN A 98 6.63 13.95 1.50
C ASN A 98 5.40 13.37 0.80
N ILE A 99 4.19 13.68 1.25
CA ILE A 99 2.97 13.13 0.64
C ILE A 99 2.11 14.27 0.10
N CYS A 100 1.80 14.20 -1.20
CA CYS A 100 0.85 15.07 -1.86
C CYS A 100 -0.33 14.23 -2.35
N MET A 101 -1.55 14.64 -2.04
CA MET A 101 -2.73 13.91 -2.50
C MET A 101 -3.90 14.81 -2.84
N VAL A 102 -4.68 14.40 -3.84
CA VAL A 102 -5.95 15.01 -4.21
C VAL A 102 -7.08 14.16 -3.62
N LEU A 103 -8.03 14.79 -2.93
CA LEU A 103 -9.19 14.11 -2.34
C LEU A 103 -10.48 14.62 -2.98
N HIS A 104 -11.33 13.70 -3.44
CA HIS A 104 -12.68 14.03 -3.91
C HIS A 104 -13.68 13.71 -2.80
N GLN A 105 -14.17 14.76 -2.13
CA GLN A 105 -15.12 14.76 -1.00
C GLN A 105 -14.67 13.97 0.26
N PRO A 106 -14.23 14.64 1.34
CA PRO A 106 -13.80 14.00 2.59
C PRO A 106 -14.96 13.41 3.42
#